data_AF-A0A2U9IHI1-F1
#
_entry.id   AF-A0A2U9IHI1-F1
#
_cell.length_a   1.000
_cell.length_b   1.000
_cell.length_c   1.000
_cell.angle_alpha   90.00
_cell.angle_beta   90.00
_cell.angle_gamma   90.00
#
_symmetry.space_group_name_H-M   'P 1'
#
loop_
_entity.id
_entity.type
_entity.pdbx_description
1 polymer ?
#
loop_
_entity_poly.entity_id
_entity_poly.type
_entity_poly.pdbx_seq_one_letter_code
_entity_poly.pdbx_strand_id
1 'polypeptide(L)'
;MRIRTLWLILILGNLYDYVATLVFAYLHILCMDRNVFIGYSTSFSNVITVLTGEKLLFLNGVYWFSKLFDYLKISNYKWLGLLPFTIITALIVIDDSLAIIITLF
;
A
#
# COMPACT_ATOMS: atom_id res chain seq x y z
N MET A 1 -22.57 -1.48 0.86
CA MET A 1 -21.86 -0.26 0.40
C MET A 1 -20.50 -0.08 1.09
N ARG A 2 -20.41 -0.03 2.43
CA ARG A 2 -19.14 0.20 3.17
C ARG A 2 -17.93 -0.65 2.73
N ILE A 3 -18.09 -1.96 2.57
CA ILE A 3 -16.95 -2.86 2.22
C ILE A 3 -16.36 -2.55 0.84
N ARG A 4 -17.20 -2.23 -0.15
CA ARG A 4 -16.72 -1.88 -1.51
C ARG A 4 -15.89 -0.59 -1.48
N THR A 5 -16.32 0.40 -0.70
CA THR A 5 -15.58 1.66 -0.54
C THR A 5 -14.23 1.44 0.14
N LEU A 6 -14.17 0.62 1.20
CA LEU A 6 -12.89 0.29 1.86
C LEU A 6 -11.92 -0.40 0.89
N TRP A 7 -12.41 -1.34 0.09
CA TRP A 7 -11.61 -1.98 -0.95
C TRP A 7 -11.11 -1.00 -2.02
N LEU A 8 -11.95 -0.06 -2.45
CA LEU A 8 -11.54 0.97 -3.40
C LEU A 8 -10.42 1.85 -2.83
N ILE A 9 -10.55 2.29 -1.57
CA ILE A 9 -9.50 3.08 -0.90
C ILE A 9 -8.21 2.28 -0.79
N LEU A 10 -8.29 1.00 -0.41
CA LEU A 10 -7.14 0.11 -0.34
C LEU A 10 -6.41 -0.03 -1.67
N ILE A 11 -7.14 -0.32 -2.75
CA ILE A 11 -6.56 -0.52 -4.09
C ILE A 11 -5.97 0.79 -4.61
N LEU A 12 -6.72 1.89 -4.55
CA LEU A 12 -6.26 3.18 -5.08
C LEU A 12 -5.09 3.74 -4.28
N GLY A 13 -5.13 3.63 -2.95
CA GLY A 13 -4.04 4.10 -2.10
C GLY A 13 -2.75 3.32 -2.31
N ASN A 14 -2.83 1.98 -2.41
CA ASN A 14 -1.65 1.16 -2.72
C ASN A 14 -1.12 1.40 -4.14
N LEU A 15 -2.00 1.70 -5.11
CA LEU A 15 -1.58 2.07 -6.46
C LEU A 15 -0.89 3.44 -6.49
N TYR A 16 -1.40 4.41 -5.73
CA TYR A 16 -0.78 5.73 -5.58
C TYR A 16 0.62 5.63 -4.98
N ASP A 17 0.74 4.97 -3.82
CA ASP A 17 2.01 4.70 -3.14
C ASP A 17 2.98 3.98 -4.11
N TYR A 18 2.51 2.94 -4.81
CA TYR A 18 3.31 2.23 -5.81
C TYR A 18 3.92 3.15 -6.87
N VAL A 19 3.12 4.06 -7.42
CA VAL A 19 3.58 5.02 -8.44
C VAL A 19 4.52 6.07 -7.82
N ALA A 20 4.20 6.58 -6.63
CA ALA A 20 5.03 7.56 -5.93
C ALA A 20 6.43 7.01 -5.64
N THR A 21 6.52 5.80 -5.09
CA THR A 21 7.79 5.11 -4.84
C THR A 21 8.59 4.91 -6.12
N LEU A 22 7.95 4.50 -7.22
CA LEU A 22 8.65 4.33 -8.50
C LEU A 22 9.18 5.65 -9.07
N VAL A 23 8.43 6.74 -8.91
CA VAL A 23 8.89 8.08 -9.31
C VAL A 23 10.12 8.48 -8.48
N PHE A 24 10.09 8.29 -7.17
CA PHE A 24 11.25 8.54 -6.32
C PHE A 24 12.46 7.68 -6.71
N ALA A 25 12.22 6.43 -7.12
CA ALA A 25 13.26 5.50 -7.54
C ALA A 25 13.92 5.99 -8.83
N TYR A 26 13.09 6.39 -9.79
CA TYR A 26 13.52 6.93 -11.07
C TYR A 26 14.34 8.22 -10.91
N LEU A 27 13.96 9.09 -9.98
CA LEU A 27 14.68 10.32 -9.68
C LEU A 27 15.93 10.11 -8.82
N HIS A 28 16.21 8.87 -8.37
CA HIS A 28 17.28 8.54 -7.42
C HIS A 28 17.19 9.26 -6.06
N ILE A 29 15.97 9.66 -5.64
CA ILE A 29 15.72 10.38 -4.37
C ILE A 29 15.05 9.46 -3.35
N LEU A 30 15.17 8.13 -3.52
CA LEU A 30 14.57 7.11 -2.66
C LEU A 30 15.19 7.04 -1.24
N CYS A 31 15.81 8.12 -0.78
CA CYS A 31 16.47 8.28 0.52
C CYS A 31 15.51 8.18 1.72
N MET A 32 14.20 8.31 1.46
CA MET A 32 13.13 8.35 2.47
C MET A 32 12.24 7.10 2.48
N ASP A 33 12.41 6.18 1.52
CA ASP A 33 11.55 5.01 1.48
C ASP A 33 11.98 4.01 2.56
N ARG A 34 11.16 3.92 3.62
CA ARG A 34 11.38 3.02 4.77
C ARG A 34 10.89 1.61 4.49
N ASN A 35 10.63 1.26 3.24
CA ASN A 35 10.22 -0.09 2.89
C ASN A 35 11.33 -1.10 3.20
N VAL A 36 11.14 -1.84 4.29
CA VAL A 36 12.10 -2.80 4.84
C VAL A 36 12.50 -3.85 3.80
N PHE A 37 11.60 -4.18 2.87
CA PHE A 37 11.86 -5.15 1.82
C PHE A 37 12.76 -4.60 0.69
N ILE A 38 12.72 -3.29 0.44
CA ILE A 38 13.58 -2.62 -0.56
C ILE A 38 14.99 -2.37 0.01
N GLY A 39 15.08 -2.16 1.32
CA GLY A 39 16.33 -1.85 2.00
C GLY A 39 16.94 -0.53 1.50
N TYR A 40 18.28 -0.45 1.41
CA TYR A 40 18.99 0.72 0.88
C TYR A 40 19.23 0.67 -0.64
N SER A 41 18.53 -0.22 -1.36
CA SER A 41 18.73 -0.38 -2.79
C SER A 41 17.97 0.69 -3.58
N THR A 42 18.71 1.53 -4.30
CA THR A 42 18.14 2.58 -5.17
C THR A 42 18.02 2.14 -6.64
N SER A 43 18.33 0.88 -6.95
CA SER A 43 18.21 0.35 -8.31
C SER A 43 16.74 0.24 -8.70
N PHE A 44 16.31 1.00 -9.71
CA PHE A 44 14.94 1.01 -10.21
C PHE A 44 14.40 -0.40 -10.50
N SER A 45 15.20 -1.28 -11.11
CA SER A 45 14.81 -2.67 -11.42
C SER A 45 14.60 -3.53 -10.17
N ASN A 46 15.37 -3.27 -9.11
CA ASN A 46 15.19 -3.97 -7.85
C ASN A 46 13.94 -3.45 -7.13
N VAL A 47 13.80 -2.12 -7.05
CA VAL A 47 12.65 -1.44 -6.44
C VAL A 47 11.34 -1.92 -7.08
N ILE A 48 11.22 -1.88 -8.41
CA ILE A 48 9.98 -2.31 -9.10
C ILE A 48 9.63 -3.77 -8.82
N THR A 49 10.63 -4.66 -8.79
CA THR A 49 10.40 -6.10 -8.58
C THR A 49 9.91 -6.36 -7.15
N VAL A 50 10.59 -5.77 -6.16
CA VAL A 50 10.24 -5.93 -4.74
C VAL A 50 8.89 -5.30 -4.45
N LEU A 51 8.64 -4.06 -4.92
CA LEU A 51 7.40 -3.34 -4.66
C LEU A 51 6.20 -4.07 -5.27
N THR A 52 6.32 -4.56 -6.50
CA THR A 52 5.25 -5.33 -7.15
C THR A 52 4.94 -6.60 -6.35
N GLY A 53 5.97 -7.33 -5.90
CA GLY A 53 5.78 -8.51 -5.07
C GLY A 53 5.09 -8.19 -3.75
N GLU A 54 5.55 -7.15 -3.05
CA GLU A 54 4.99 -6.71 -1.78
C GLU A 54 3.51 -6.30 -1.91
N LYS A 55 3.16 -5.43 -2.88
CA LYS A 55 1.77 -4.98 -3.06
C LYS A 55 0.84 -6.14 -3.41
N LEU A 56 1.29 -7.08 -4.26
CA LEU A 56 0.50 -8.27 -4.59
C LEU A 56 0.30 -9.18 -3.38
N LEU A 57 1.35 -9.42 -2.59
CA LEU A 57 1.26 -10.21 -1.36
C LEU A 57 0.33 -9.56 -0.35
N PHE A 58 0.41 -8.23 -0.19
CA PHE A 58 -0.46 -7.47 0.70
C PHE A 58 -1.93 -7.59 0.27
N LEU A 59 -2.26 -7.30 -0.99
CA LEU A 59 -3.62 -7.39 -1.50
C LEU A 59 -4.18 -8.82 -1.41
N ASN A 60 -3.36 -9.83 -1.71
CA ASN A 60 -3.74 -11.23 -1.56
C ASN A 60 -3.98 -11.59 -0.08
N GLY A 61 -3.12 -11.13 0.82
CA GLY A 61 -3.27 -11.31 2.27
C GLY A 61 -4.55 -10.69 2.79
N VAL A 62 -4.84 -9.43 2.44
CA VAL A 62 -6.09 -8.75 2.81
C VAL A 62 -7.31 -9.45 2.21
N TYR A 63 -7.21 -9.98 0.99
CA TYR A 63 -8.28 -10.75 0.36
C TYR A 63 -8.59 -12.02 1.16
N TRP A 64 -7.58 -12.85 1.44
CA TRP A 64 -7.77 -14.08 2.22
C TRP A 64 -8.21 -13.80 3.65
N PHE A 65 -7.69 -12.74 4.28
CA PHE A 65 -8.16 -12.28 5.57
C PHE A 65 -9.64 -11.92 5.53
N SER A 66 -10.11 -11.21 4.49
CA SER A 66 -11.53 -10.89 4.34
C SER A 66 -12.40 -12.14 4.10
N LYS A 67 -11.88 -13.16 3.39
CA LYS A 67 -12.53 -14.46 3.18
C LYS A 67 -12.66 -15.26 4.48
N LEU A 68 -11.74 -15.10 5.43
CA LEU A 68 -11.83 -15.76 6.74
C LEU A 68 -13.13 -15.41 7.48
N PHE A 69 -13.62 -14.18 7.34
CA PHE A 69 -14.89 -13.76 7.94
C PHE A 69 -16.11 -14.47 7.31
N ASP A 70 -16.04 -14.82 6.01
CA ASP A 70 -17.08 -15.65 5.40
C ASP A 70 -17.05 -17.06 5.96
N TYR A 71 -15.85 -17.63 6.08
CA TYR A 71 -15.66 -18.98 6.60
C TYR A 71 -16.17 -19.11 8.04
N LEU A 72 -15.90 -18.10 8.87
CA LEU A 72 -16.34 -18.02 10.26
C LEU A 72 -17.82 -17.61 10.43
N LYS A 73 -18.57 -17.42 9.34
CA LYS A 73 -19.99 -16.99 9.33
C LYS A 73 -20.22 -15.63 10.02
N ILE A 74 -19.22 -14.75 10.03
CA ILE A 74 -19.25 -13.39 10.61
C ILE A 74 -19.06 -12.31 9.54
N SER A 75 -19.57 -12.55 8.33
CA SER A 75 -19.39 -11.68 7.16
C SER A 75 -19.88 -10.24 7.36
N ASN A 76 -20.83 -10.03 8.28
CA ASN A 76 -21.32 -8.71 8.67
C ASN A 76 -20.24 -7.81 9.30
N TYR A 77 -19.17 -8.39 9.85
CA TYR A 77 -18.09 -7.67 10.54
C TYR A 77 -16.82 -7.49 9.67
N LYS A 78 -16.83 -7.93 8.41
CA LYS A 78 -15.69 -7.76 7.48
C LYS A 78 -15.15 -6.33 7.40
N TRP A 79 -16.04 -5.35 7.49
CA TRP A 79 -15.65 -3.95 7.43
C TRP A 79 -14.73 -3.56 8.59
N LEU A 80 -14.92 -4.12 9.80
CA LEU A 80 -14.01 -3.91 10.93
C LEU A 80 -12.64 -4.50 10.66
N GLY A 81 -12.58 -5.67 10.01
CA GLY A 81 -11.34 -6.30 9.61
C GLY A 81 -10.57 -5.50 8.56
N LEU A 82 -11.25 -4.85 7.61
CA LEU A 82 -10.63 -4.03 6.55
C LEU A 82 -10.21 -2.63 7.02
N LEU A 83 -10.83 -2.14 8.09
CA LEU A 83 -10.62 -0.80 8.62
C LEU A 83 -9.16 -0.49 8.98
N PRO A 84 -8.43 -1.33 9.75
CA PRO A 84 -7.03 -1.07 10.08
C PRO A 84 -6.13 -0.97 8.83
N PHE A 85 -6.31 -1.86 7.85
CA PHE A 85 -5.55 -1.81 6.60
C PHE A 85 -5.83 -0.53 5.80
N THR A 86 -7.09 -0.08 5.81
CA THR A 86 -7.49 1.15 5.12
C THR A 86 -6.88 2.39 5.80
N ILE A 87 -6.85 2.43 7.14
CA ILE A 87 -6.22 3.52 7.90
C ILE A 87 -4.72 3.59 7.58
N ILE A 88 -4.02 2.45 7.64
CA ILE A 88 -2.58 2.40 7.34
C ILE A 88 -2.31 2.89 5.92
N THR A 89 -3.11 2.43 4.94
CA THR A 89 -2.98 2.88 3.55
C THR A 89 -3.19 4.39 3.42
N ALA A 90 -4.17 4.96 4.11
CA ALA A 90 -4.40 6.40 4.08
C ALA A 90 -3.24 7.19 4.70
N LEU A 91 -2.64 6.69 5.80
CA LEU A 91 -1.48 7.32 6.42
C LEU A 91 -0.26 7.31 5.50
N ILE A 92 0.00 6.20 4.80
CA ILE A 92 1.09 6.10 3.83
C ILE A 92 0.91 7.10 2.70
N VAL A 93 -0.29 7.19 2.12
CA VAL A 93 -0.60 8.16 1.06
C VAL A 93 -0.34 9.60 1.50
N ILE A 94 -0.66 9.94 2.76
CA ILE A 94 -0.38 11.27 3.32
C ILE A 94 1.14 11.50 3.43
N ASP A 95 1.88 10.52 3.94
CA ASP A 95 3.34 10.61 4.09
C ASP A 95 4.04 10.76 2.73
N ASP A 96 3.66 9.95 1.74
CA ASP A 96 4.14 10.04 0.36
C ASP A 96 3.86 11.42 -0.24
N SER A 97 2.63 11.93 -0.03
CA SER A 97 2.25 13.25 -0.53
C SER A 97 3.10 14.37 0.07
N LEU A 98 3.39 14.29 1.37
CA LEU A 98 4.28 15.24 2.05
C LEU A 98 5.71 15.14 1.53
N ALA A 99 6.22 13.93 1.34
CA ALA A 99 7.54 13.70 0.77
C ALA A 99 7.66 14.29 -0.64
N ILE A 100 6.63 14.12 -1.50
CA ILE A 100 6.59 14.71 -2.84
C ILE A 100 6.66 16.23 -2.76
N ILE A 101 5.85 16.86 -1.90
CA ILE A 101 5.82 18.32 -1.75
C ILE A 101 7.18 18.85 -1.30
N ILE A 102 7.78 18.25 -0.27
CA ILE A 102 9.08 18.67 0.29
C ILE A 102 10.22 18.47 -0.73
N THR A 103 10.13 17.46 -1.59
CA THR A 103 11.20 17.15 -2.55
C THR A 103 11.12 18.00 -3.81
N LEU A 104 9.92 18.47 -4.20
CA LEU A 104 9.69 19.21 -5.44
C LEU A 104 9.59 20.74 -5.29
N PHE A 105 9.42 21.26 -4.07
CA PHE A 105 9.34 22.69 -3.76
C PHE A 105 10.44 23.12 -2.80
#